data_AF-A0A970GLF7-F1
#
_entry.id   AF-A0A970GLF7-F1
#
_cell.length_a   1.000
_cell.length_b   1.000
_cell.length_c   1.000
_cell.angle_alpha   90.00
_cell.angle_beta   90.00
_cell.angle_gamma   90.00
#
_symmetry.space_group_name_H-M   'P 1'
#
loop_
_entity.id
_entity.type
_entity.pdbx_description
1 polymer ?
#
loop_
_entity_poly.entity_id
_entity_poly.type
_entity_poly.pdbx_seq_one_letter_code
_entity_poly.pdbx_strand_id
1 'polypeptide(L)'
;MIEHRDDLASKMGMWLFIFTELLLFGMLFVVYAVYRSMHPEAFKLASEELDVVLGTFNTVILLISSMTVAMSITSIQKGNKKLAMTLLIITLVIAVVFLVNKYFEWGSKFEYGFNPGGEELLQLGHGTILFFGLYFVMTGIHAIHILIGVGLFIYVLLQLRKDKIHQTDYIWLENTGLYWHLVDLIWIFLFPLLYLIH
;
A
#
# COMPACT_ATOMS: atom_id res chain seq x y z
N MET A 1 12.15 24.79 28.70
CA MET A 1 10.92 24.92 27.91
C MET A 1 10.21 23.58 28.03
N ILE A 2 9.10 23.50 28.77
CA ILE A 2 8.34 22.25 28.86
C ILE A 2 7.63 22.12 27.51
N GLU A 3 8.11 21.20 26.67
CA GLU A 3 7.51 20.91 25.38
C GLU A 3 6.12 20.34 25.62
N HIS A 4 5.08 21.09 25.27
CA HIS A 4 3.69 20.66 25.44
C HIS A 4 3.39 19.64 24.33
N ARG A 5 3.46 18.35 24.68
CA ARG A 5 3.22 17.23 23.76
C ARG A 5 1.76 16.80 23.87
N ASP A 6 0.97 17.04 22.83
CA ASP A 6 -0.42 16.58 22.76
C ASP A 6 -0.52 15.28 21.94
N ASP A 7 -0.26 14.19 22.65
CA ASP A 7 -0.31 12.82 22.10
C ASP A 7 -1.71 12.45 21.62
N LEU A 8 -2.73 13.02 22.24
CA LEU A 8 -4.13 12.76 21.93
C LEU A 8 -4.50 13.44 20.61
N ALA A 9 -4.12 14.70 20.41
CA ALA A 9 -4.29 15.39 19.14
C ALA A 9 -3.56 14.68 17.98
N SER A 10 -2.33 14.20 18.23
CA SER A 10 -1.56 13.43 17.23
C SER A 10 -2.27 12.14 16.81
N LYS A 11 -2.79 11.37 17.78
CA LYS A 11 -3.56 10.15 17.49
C LYS A 11 -4.86 10.46 16.77
N MET A 12 -5.60 11.48 17.21
CA MET A 12 -6.84 11.90 16.55
C MET A 12 -6.60 12.33 15.10
N GLY A 13 -5.52 13.07 14.84
CA GLY A 13 -5.13 13.44 13.48
C GLY A 13 -4.85 12.22 12.60
N MET A 14 -4.15 11.22 13.13
CA MET A 14 -3.89 9.97 12.40
C MET A 14 -5.18 9.19 12.10
N TRP A 15 -6.10 9.08 13.06
CA TRP A 15 -7.39 8.42 12.83
C TRP A 15 -8.27 9.16 11.82
N LEU A 16 -8.28 10.50 11.86
CA LEU A 16 -8.98 11.30 10.87
C LEU A 16 -8.39 11.09 9.47
N PHE A 17 -7.06 11.06 9.35
CA PHE A 17 -6.37 10.75 8.10
C PHE A 17 -6.72 9.35 7.58
N ILE A 18 -6.73 8.33 8.45
CA ILE A 18 -7.14 6.97 8.07
C ILE A 18 -8.57 6.98 7.51
N PHE A 19 -9.47 7.69 8.17
CA PHE A 19 -10.86 7.79 7.72
C PHE A 19 -10.97 8.44 6.34
N THR A 20 -10.22 9.51 6.06
CA THR A 20 -10.25 10.16 4.74
C THR A 20 -9.71 9.26 3.64
N GLU A 21 -8.66 8.49 3.92
CA GLU A 21 -8.09 7.53 2.96
C GLU A 21 -9.04 6.35 2.70
N LEU A 22 -9.72 5.84 3.74
CA LEU A 22 -10.75 4.82 3.57
C LEU A 22 -11.91 5.31 2.69
N LEU A 23 -12.30 6.58 2.80
CA LEU A 23 -13.31 7.16 1.92
C LEU A 23 -12.80 7.31 0.47
N LEU A 24 -11.56 7.74 0.28
CA LEU A 24 -10.94 7.87 -1.04
C LEU A 24 -10.94 6.53 -1.79
N PHE A 25 -10.36 5.50 -1.18
CA PHE A 25 -10.31 4.16 -1.78
C PHE A 25 -11.70 3.49 -1.82
N GLY A 26 -12.54 3.74 -0.82
CA GLY A 26 -13.92 3.25 -0.79
C GLY A 26 -14.73 3.73 -1.99
N MET A 27 -14.63 5.01 -2.36
CA MET A 27 -15.28 5.52 -3.56
C MET A 27 -14.70 4.91 -4.84
N LEU A 28 -13.38 4.73 -4.93
CA LEU A 28 -12.75 4.06 -6.09
C LEU A 28 -13.23 2.60 -6.24
N PHE A 29 -13.40 1.87 -5.14
CA PHE A 29 -13.93 0.51 -5.17
C PHE A 29 -15.39 0.46 -5.64
N VAL A 30 -16.23 1.41 -5.21
CA VAL A 30 -17.61 1.53 -5.70
C VAL A 30 -17.64 1.82 -7.20
N VAL A 31 -16.81 2.76 -7.66
CA VAL A 31 -16.69 3.09 -9.08
C VAL A 31 -16.27 1.86 -9.90
N TYR A 32 -15.26 1.12 -9.43
CA TYR A 32 -14.86 -0.14 -10.06
C TYR A 32 -15.98 -1.17 -10.11
N ALA A 33 -16.71 -1.37 -9.00
CA ALA A 33 -17.80 -2.34 -8.93
C ALA A 33 -18.94 -2.00 -9.90
N VAL A 34 -19.27 -0.71 -10.07
CA VAL A 34 -20.28 -0.24 -11.03
C VAL A 34 -19.82 -0.48 -12.46
N TYR A 35 -18.60 -0.09 -12.84
CA TYR A 35 -18.12 -0.31 -14.21
C TYR A 35 -17.97 -1.79 -14.54
N ARG A 36 -17.59 -2.61 -13.55
CA ARG A 36 -17.55 -4.07 -13.70
C ARG A 36 -18.93 -4.64 -13.99
N SER A 37 -19.98 -4.19 -13.30
CA SER A 37 -21.33 -4.71 -13.53
C SER A 37 -21.91 -4.29 -14.89
N MET A 38 -21.46 -3.14 -15.42
CA MET A 38 -21.82 -2.66 -16.75
C MET A 38 -21.07 -3.38 -17.88
N HIS A 39 -19.82 -3.82 -17.64
CA HIS A 39 -18.96 -4.46 -18.66
C HIS A 39 -18.33 -5.78 -18.17
N PRO A 40 -19.13 -6.80 -17.79
CA PRO A 40 -18.63 -8.00 -17.13
C PRO A 40 -17.65 -8.82 -17.99
N GLU A 41 -17.94 -9.02 -19.28
CA GLU A 41 -17.05 -9.80 -20.17
C GLU A 41 -15.70 -9.12 -20.40
N ALA A 42 -15.70 -7.80 -20.61
CA ALA A 42 -14.47 -7.04 -20.83
C ALA A 42 -13.58 -7.01 -19.58
N PHE A 43 -14.18 -6.90 -18.39
CA PHE A 43 -13.46 -6.94 -17.11
C PHE A 43 -12.89 -8.33 -16.83
N LYS A 44 -13.63 -9.39 -17.20
CA LYS A 44 -13.13 -10.76 -17.07
C LYS A 44 -11.90 -11.00 -17.94
N LEU A 45 -11.99 -10.69 -19.23
CA LEU A 45 -10.88 -10.86 -20.18
C LEU A 45 -9.66 -10.02 -19.77
N ALA A 46 -9.87 -8.79 -19.29
CA ALA A 46 -8.78 -7.93 -18.85
C ALA A 46 -8.14 -8.37 -17.52
N SER A 47 -8.89 -9.05 -16.65
CA SER A 47 -8.38 -9.61 -15.39
C SER A 47 -7.51 -10.86 -15.63
N GLU A 48 -7.84 -11.68 -16.65
CA GLU A 48 -7.04 -12.85 -17.03
C GLU A 48 -5.64 -12.48 -17.55
N GLU A 49 -5.45 -11.25 -18.02
CA GLU A 49 -4.16 -10.72 -18.41
C GLU A 49 -3.22 -10.44 -17.22
N LEU A 50 -3.73 -10.41 -15.99
CA LEU A 50 -2.93 -10.12 -14.80
C LEU A 50 -2.29 -11.38 -14.22
N ASP A 51 -1.04 -11.27 -13.77
CA ASP A 51 -0.33 -12.39 -13.15
C ASP A 51 -0.77 -12.57 -11.68
N VAL A 52 -1.68 -13.51 -11.47
CA VAL A 52 -2.20 -13.87 -10.14
C VAL A 52 -1.11 -14.42 -9.22
N VAL A 53 -0.08 -15.08 -9.75
CA VAL A 53 1.00 -15.67 -8.93
C VAL A 53 1.87 -14.56 -8.36
N LEU A 54 2.30 -13.61 -9.19
CA LEU A 54 3.04 -12.43 -8.73
C LEU A 54 2.21 -11.58 -7.77
N GLY A 55 0.91 -11.38 -8.06
CA GLY A 55 0.00 -10.67 -7.16
C GLY A 55 -0.18 -11.36 -5.79
N THR A 56 -0.28 -12.70 -5.78
CA THR A 56 -0.40 -13.49 -4.55
C THR A 56 0.88 -13.41 -3.73
N PHE A 57 2.04 -13.56 -4.38
CA PHE A 57 3.34 -13.42 -3.72
C PHE A 57 3.48 -12.05 -3.06
N ASN A 58 3.15 -10.98 -3.80
CA ASN A 58 3.16 -9.61 -3.30
C ASN A 58 2.22 -9.39 -2.10
N THR A 59 1.06 -10.04 -2.09
CA THR A 59 0.12 -9.96 -0.96
C THR A 59 0.69 -10.66 0.28
N VAL A 60 1.26 -11.85 0.12
CA VAL A 60 1.87 -12.60 1.24
C VAL A 60 3.02 -11.83 1.87
N ILE A 61 3.91 -11.24 1.06
CA ILE A 61 5.04 -10.47 1.60
C ILE A 61 4.56 -9.22 2.34
N LEU A 62 3.51 -8.53 1.87
CA LEU A 62 2.95 -7.37 2.58
C LEU A 62 2.32 -7.75 3.91
N LEU A 63 1.60 -8.88 3.98
CA LEU A 63 1.06 -9.37 5.25
C LEU A 63 2.17 -9.66 6.27
N ILE A 64 3.27 -10.27 5.83
CA ILE A 64 4.45 -10.50 6.66
C ILE A 64 5.06 -9.15 7.08
N SER A 65 5.17 -8.19 6.16
CA SER A 65 5.64 -6.83 6.44
C SER A 65 4.81 -6.17 7.55
N SER A 66 3.49 -6.22 7.45
CA SER A 66 2.55 -5.77 8.47
C SER A 66 2.84 -6.38 9.84
N MET A 67 3.01 -7.70 9.88
CA MET A 67 3.34 -8.41 11.12
C MET A 67 4.67 -7.94 11.72
N THR A 68 5.70 -7.73 10.90
CA THR A 68 7.02 -7.24 11.37
C THR A 68 6.93 -5.84 11.99
N VAL A 69 6.09 -4.96 11.44
CA VAL A 69 5.83 -3.61 12.00
C VAL A 69 5.17 -3.71 13.36
N ALA A 70 4.12 -4.52 13.51
CA ALA A 70 3.45 -4.72 14.80
C ALA A 70 4.43 -5.26 15.86
N MET A 71 5.26 -6.25 15.49
CA MET A 71 6.32 -6.78 16.36
C MET A 71 7.38 -5.73 16.71
N SER A 72 7.67 -4.78 15.82
CA SER A 72 8.63 -3.71 16.09
C SER A 72 8.13 -2.76 17.18
N ILE A 73 6.83 -2.45 17.19
CA ILE A 73 6.17 -1.63 18.21
C ILE A 73 6.23 -2.35 19.58
N THR A 74 5.90 -3.64 19.62
CA THR A 74 6.02 -4.42 20.87
C THR A 74 7.47 -4.52 21.33
N SER A 75 8.43 -4.61 20.41
CA SER A 75 9.85 -4.69 20.73
C SER A 75 10.36 -3.40 21.36
N ILE A 76 9.94 -2.22 20.85
CA ILE A 76 10.32 -0.95 21.46
C ILE A 76 9.66 -0.76 22.84
N GLN A 77 8.40 -1.20 23.01
CA GLN A 77 7.71 -1.17 24.31
C GLN A 77 8.42 -2.05 25.35
N LYS A 78 9.02 -3.17 24.93
CA LYS A 78 9.85 -4.04 25.79
C LYS A 78 11.29 -3.53 25.96
N GLY A 79 11.63 -2.37 25.42
CA GLY A 79 12.97 -1.79 25.49
C GLY A 79 14.01 -2.41 24.55
N ASN A 80 13.62 -3.36 23.70
CA ASN A 80 14.53 -3.99 22.75
C ASN A 80 14.61 -3.20 21.44
N LYS A 81 15.32 -2.08 21.50
CA LYS A 81 15.54 -1.17 20.37
C LYS A 81 16.20 -1.86 19.17
N LYS A 82 17.20 -2.73 19.41
CA LYS A 82 17.91 -3.42 18.33
C LYS A 82 16.96 -4.30 17.52
N LEU A 83 16.11 -5.07 18.20
CA LEU A 83 15.12 -5.91 17.54
C LEU A 83 14.09 -5.06 16.76
N ALA A 84 13.60 -3.97 17.35
CA ALA A 84 12.68 -3.07 16.66
C ALA A 84 13.29 -2.50 15.37
N MET A 85 14.55 -2.04 15.41
CA MET A 85 15.26 -1.55 14.23
C MET A 85 15.45 -2.62 13.15
N THR A 86 15.82 -3.84 13.53
CA THR A 86 15.98 -4.95 12.57
C THR A 86 14.67 -5.28 11.89
N LEU A 87 13.55 -5.32 12.65
CA LEU A 87 12.23 -5.58 12.10
C LEU A 87 11.82 -4.51 11.08
N LEU A 88 12.01 -3.22 11.40
CA LEU A 88 11.72 -2.13 10.46
C LEU A 88 12.58 -2.17 9.20
N ILE A 89 13.85 -2.58 9.31
CA ILE A 89 14.71 -2.76 8.13
C ILE A 89 14.19 -3.90 7.25
N ILE A 90 13.74 -5.00 7.85
CA ILE A 90 13.12 -6.11 7.11
C ILE A 90 11.87 -5.62 6.38
N THR A 91 10.99 -4.88 7.05
CA THR A 91 9.81 -4.23 6.44
C THR A 91 10.19 -3.38 5.23
N LEU A 92 11.21 -2.53 5.36
CA LEU A 92 11.69 -1.67 4.27
C LEU A 92 12.20 -2.47 3.06
N VAL A 93 12.96 -3.55 3.30
CA VAL A 93 13.44 -4.42 2.22
C VAL A 93 12.26 -5.08 1.50
N ILE A 94 11.28 -5.58 2.25
CA ILE A 94 10.07 -6.19 1.68
C ILE A 94 9.29 -5.17 0.83
N ALA A 95 9.13 -3.93 1.31
CA ALA A 95 8.48 -2.86 0.57
C ALA A 95 9.16 -2.55 -0.76
N VAL A 96 10.49 -2.51 -0.78
CA VAL A 96 11.26 -2.30 -2.03
C VAL A 96 11.06 -3.46 -2.99
N VAL A 97 11.09 -4.71 -2.51
CA VAL A 97 10.82 -5.89 -3.35
C VAL A 97 9.43 -5.81 -3.98
N PHE A 98 8.42 -5.41 -3.22
CA PHE A 98 7.07 -5.20 -3.74
C PHE A 98 7.05 -4.16 -4.88
N LEU A 99 7.68 -3.00 -4.67
CA LEU A 99 7.72 -1.93 -5.67
C LEU A 99 8.47 -2.35 -6.95
N VAL A 100 9.56 -3.09 -6.81
CA VAL A 100 10.33 -3.61 -7.95
C VAL A 100 9.52 -4.62 -8.75
N ASN A 101 8.85 -5.57 -8.09
CA ASN A 101 7.96 -6.51 -8.76
C ASN A 101 6.85 -5.78 -9.53
N LYS A 102 6.26 -4.75 -8.92
CA LYS A 102 5.25 -3.93 -9.58
C LYS A 102 5.77 -3.12 -10.74
N TYR A 103 6.98 -2.57 -10.64
CA TYR A 103 7.62 -1.88 -11.73
C TYR A 103 7.80 -2.79 -12.96
N PHE A 104 8.21 -4.05 -12.75
CA PHE A 104 8.33 -5.02 -13.85
C PHE A 104 6.97 -5.43 -14.44
N GLU A 105 5.95 -5.63 -13.60
CA GLU A 105 4.60 -5.96 -14.06
C GLU A 105 3.97 -4.82 -14.87
N TRP A 106 4.19 -3.57 -14.44
CA TRP A 106 3.80 -2.41 -15.23
C TRP A 106 4.61 -2.33 -16.52
N GLY A 107 5.93 -2.44 -16.44
CA GLY A 107 6.83 -2.35 -17.60
C GLY A 107 6.49 -3.34 -18.70
N SER A 108 6.19 -4.60 -18.36
CA SER A 108 5.77 -5.59 -19.35
C SER A 108 4.43 -5.20 -19.99
N LYS A 109 3.46 -4.70 -19.22
CA LYS A 109 2.19 -4.18 -19.77
C LYS A 109 2.39 -2.94 -20.65
N PHE A 110 3.40 -2.13 -20.37
CA PHE A 110 3.74 -1.00 -21.22
C PHE A 110 4.32 -1.42 -22.58
N GLU A 111 5.07 -2.53 -22.61
CA GLU A 111 5.63 -3.12 -23.83
C GLU A 111 4.57 -3.82 -24.69
N TYR A 112 3.53 -4.40 -24.06
CA TYR A 112 2.39 -5.02 -24.77
C TYR A 112 1.33 -4.01 -25.24
N GLY A 113 1.58 -2.70 -25.21
CA GLY A 113 0.67 -1.68 -25.75
C GLY A 113 -0.52 -1.31 -24.86
N PHE A 114 -0.62 -1.86 -23.64
CA PHE A 114 -1.65 -1.52 -22.65
C PHE A 114 -1.34 -0.21 -21.90
N ASN A 115 -0.87 0.81 -22.63
CA ASN A 115 -0.55 2.11 -22.08
C ASN A 115 -1.82 2.94 -21.90
N PRO A 116 -1.99 3.69 -20.78
CA PRO A 116 -3.04 4.68 -20.67
C PRO A 116 -2.96 5.69 -21.84
N GLY A 117 -3.89 5.60 -22.79
CA GLY A 117 -3.91 6.43 -24.01
C GLY A 117 -3.12 5.91 -25.21
N GLY A 118 -2.62 4.67 -25.19
CA GLY A 118 -2.00 4.02 -26.35
C GLY A 118 -3.02 3.66 -27.44
N GLU A 119 -2.63 3.74 -28.71
CA GLU A 119 -3.51 3.43 -29.86
C GLU A 119 -4.06 2.00 -29.83
N GLU A 120 -3.28 1.01 -29.39
CA GLU A 120 -3.74 -0.39 -29.24
C GLU A 120 -4.82 -0.54 -28.16
N LEU A 121 -4.68 0.15 -27.03
CA LEU A 121 -5.67 0.13 -25.95
C LEU A 121 -6.95 0.85 -26.37
N LEU A 122 -6.85 1.95 -27.12
CA LEU A 122 -7.98 2.69 -27.67
C LEU A 122 -8.72 1.93 -28.79
N GLN A 123 -8.07 0.95 -29.43
CA GLN A 123 -8.69 0.03 -30.38
C GLN A 123 -9.42 -1.13 -29.69
N LEU A 124 -9.14 -1.39 -28.41
CA LEU A 124 -9.87 -2.36 -27.60
C LEU A 124 -11.22 -1.78 -27.14
N GLY A 125 -12.19 -2.65 -26.85
CA GLY A 125 -13.53 -2.23 -26.43
C GLY A 125 -13.53 -1.33 -25.19
N HIS A 126 -14.49 -0.40 -25.11
CA HIS A 126 -14.61 0.59 -24.02
C HIS A 126 -14.47 0.00 -22.60
N GLY A 127 -14.95 -1.22 -22.36
CA GLY A 127 -14.84 -1.89 -21.07
C GLY A 127 -13.38 -2.23 -20.66
N THR A 128 -12.54 -2.62 -21.61
CA THR A 128 -11.13 -2.96 -21.36
C THR A 128 -10.30 -1.71 -21.05
N ILE A 129 -10.58 -0.60 -21.75
CA ILE A 129 -9.98 0.71 -21.46
C ILE A 129 -10.32 1.16 -20.03
N LEU A 130 -11.58 1.02 -19.63
CA LEU A 130 -12.02 1.37 -18.28
C LEU A 130 -11.35 0.49 -17.22
N PHE A 131 -11.23 -0.82 -17.46
CA PHE A 131 -10.54 -1.72 -16.54
C PHE A 131 -9.07 -1.31 -16.33
N PHE A 132 -8.29 -1.17 -17.41
CA PHE A 132 -6.88 -0.83 -17.30
C PHE A 132 -6.68 0.58 -16.72
N GLY A 133 -7.51 1.55 -17.10
CA GLY A 133 -7.48 2.90 -16.52
C GLY A 133 -7.70 2.89 -15.01
N LEU A 134 -8.73 2.16 -14.53
CA LEU A 134 -9.00 1.99 -13.11
C LEU A 134 -7.90 1.19 -12.40
N TYR A 135 -7.38 0.14 -13.03
CA TYR A 135 -6.24 -0.63 -12.53
C TYR A 135 -5.02 0.26 -12.27
N PHE A 136 -4.60 1.07 -13.25
CA PHE A 136 -3.43 1.95 -13.11
C PHE A 136 -3.65 3.05 -12.08
N VAL A 137 -4.84 3.66 -12.03
CA VAL A 137 -5.15 4.69 -11.03
C VAL A 137 -5.13 4.10 -9.62
N MET A 138 -5.84 3.00 -9.38
CA MET A 138 -5.92 2.40 -8.04
C MET A 138 -4.57 1.86 -7.57
N THR A 139 -3.85 1.11 -8.42
CA THR A 139 -2.53 0.58 -8.07
C THR A 139 -1.47 1.67 -8.00
N GLY A 140 -1.58 2.72 -8.82
CA GLY A 140 -0.65 3.86 -8.82
C GLY A 140 -0.77 4.73 -7.58
N ILE A 141 -1.99 5.10 -7.18
CA ILE A 141 -2.22 5.81 -5.91
C ILE A 141 -1.70 4.95 -4.75
N HIS A 142 -1.97 3.65 -4.77
CA HIS A 142 -1.46 2.74 -3.75
C HIS A 142 0.08 2.67 -3.71
N ALA A 143 0.75 2.62 -4.86
CA ALA A 143 2.21 2.65 -4.93
C ALA A 143 2.80 3.95 -4.36
N ILE A 144 2.14 5.10 -4.59
CA ILE A 144 2.52 6.38 -3.97
C ILE A 144 2.41 6.29 -2.44
N HIS A 145 1.35 5.67 -1.92
CA HIS A 145 1.21 5.47 -0.48
C HIS A 145 2.31 4.60 0.12
N ILE A 146 2.70 3.52 -0.57
CA ILE A 146 3.84 2.69 -0.14
C ILE A 146 5.12 3.52 -0.11
N LEU A 147 5.38 4.34 -1.13
CA LEU A 147 6.58 5.20 -1.18
C LEU A 147 6.60 6.22 -0.02
N ILE A 148 5.46 6.82 0.31
CA ILE A 148 5.34 7.70 1.48
C ILE A 148 5.61 6.92 2.76
N GLY A 149 5.02 5.73 2.91
CA GLY A 149 5.24 4.85 4.08
C GLY A 149 6.70 4.45 4.25
N VAL A 150 7.40 4.14 3.16
CA VAL A 150 8.85 3.88 3.16
C VAL A 150 9.62 5.10 3.66
N GLY A 151 9.27 6.30 3.20
CA GLY A 151 9.86 7.56 3.68
C GLY A 151 9.64 7.78 5.19
N LEU A 152 8.42 7.52 5.68
CA LEU A 152 8.09 7.61 7.10
C LEU A 152 8.89 6.59 7.94
N PHE A 153 9.03 5.35 7.48
CA PHE A 153 9.84 4.36 8.19
C PHE A 153 11.33 4.69 8.19
N ILE A 154 11.87 5.22 7.11
CA ILE A 154 13.25 5.73 7.09
C ILE A 154 13.41 6.84 8.14
N TYR A 155 12.46 7.78 8.20
CA TYR A 155 12.46 8.84 9.21
C TYR A 155 12.43 8.27 10.64
N VAL A 156 11.52 7.34 10.94
CA VAL A 156 11.44 6.67 12.25
C VAL A 156 12.73 5.91 12.58
N LEU A 157 13.32 5.22 11.61
CA LEU A 157 14.60 4.51 11.78
C LEU A 157 15.74 5.47 12.14
N LEU A 158 15.81 6.64 11.50
CA LEU A 158 16.80 7.67 11.80
C LEU A 158 16.61 8.25 13.20
N GLN A 159 15.37 8.45 13.63
CA GLN A 159 15.07 8.95 14.98
C GLN A 159 15.34 7.90 16.07
N LEU A 160 15.06 6.62 15.79
CA LEU A 160 15.48 5.50 16.63
C LEU A 160 17.02 5.51 16.76
N ARG A 161 17.77 5.63 15.66
CA ARG A 161 19.24 5.67 15.70
C ARG A 161 19.79 6.80 16.57
N LYS A 162 19.15 7.97 16.56
CA LYS A 162 19.54 9.15 17.36
C LYS A 162 19.09 9.10 18.83
N ASP A 163 18.54 7.96 19.29
CA ASP A 163 18.02 7.75 20.65
C ASP A 163 16.89 8.72 21.06
N LYS A 164 16.29 9.42 20.08
CA LYS A 164 15.18 10.36 20.30
C LYS A 164 13.83 9.67 20.52
N ILE A 165 13.70 8.43 20.05
CA ILE A 165 12.52 7.59 20.30
C ILE A 165 12.87 6.64 21.45
N HIS A 166 12.19 6.84 22.59
CA HIS A 166 12.34 6.04 23.81
C HIS A 166 11.04 5.28 24.12
N GLN A 167 11.07 4.38 25.10
CA GLN A 167 9.92 3.55 25.52
C GLN A 167 8.64 4.35 25.84
N THR A 168 8.76 5.64 26.15
CA THR A 168 7.68 6.57 26.48
C THR A 168 7.29 7.53 25.33
N ASP A 169 7.98 7.48 24.18
CA ASP A 169 7.76 8.36 23.03
C ASP A 169 7.83 7.59 21.70
N TYR A 170 7.03 6.54 21.58
CA TYR A 170 6.93 5.72 20.37
C TYR A 170 5.74 6.11 19.48
N ILE A 171 5.06 7.24 19.74
CA ILE A 171 3.86 7.66 18.99
C ILE A 171 4.14 7.83 17.50
N TRP A 172 5.33 8.33 17.15
CA TRP A 172 5.76 8.41 15.75
C TRP A 172 5.82 7.03 15.08
N LEU A 173 6.33 6.01 15.78
CA LEU A 173 6.36 4.64 15.29
C LEU A 173 4.96 4.03 15.24
N GLU A 174 4.12 4.29 16.25
CA GLU A 174 2.73 3.83 16.30
C GLU A 174 1.90 4.41 15.15
N ASN A 175 1.93 5.73 14.93
CA ASN A 175 1.21 6.39 13.84
C ASN A 175 1.72 5.94 12.47
N THR A 176 3.04 5.80 12.31
CA THR A 176 3.63 5.26 11.06
C THR A 176 3.21 3.81 10.84
N GLY A 177 3.14 3.01 11.92
CA GLY A 177 2.64 1.64 11.85
C GLY A 177 1.17 1.59 11.44
N LEU A 178 0.31 2.42 12.04
CA LEU A 178 -1.10 2.54 11.66
C LEU A 178 -1.27 2.92 10.18
N TYR A 179 -0.45 3.85 9.68
CA TYR A 179 -0.41 4.21 8.27
C TYR A 179 -0.09 2.98 7.40
N TRP A 180 0.97 2.24 7.75
CA TRP A 180 1.38 1.06 7.00
C TRP A 180 0.33 -0.04 7.00
N HIS A 181 -0.30 -0.31 8.14
CA HIS A 181 -1.38 -1.29 8.25
C HIS A 181 -2.60 -0.91 7.41
N LEU A 182 -2.93 0.38 7.30
CA LEU A 182 -3.97 0.86 6.40
C LEU A 182 -3.62 0.59 4.93
N VAL A 183 -2.39 0.91 4.53
CA VAL A 183 -1.90 0.65 3.16
C VAL A 183 -2.00 -0.84 2.85
N ASP A 184 -1.50 -1.71 3.73
CA ASP A 184 -1.62 -3.16 3.58
C ASP A 184 -3.11 -3.60 3.48
N LEU A 185 -3.99 -3.05 4.30
CA LEU A 185 -5.42 -3.36 4.29
C LEU A 185 -6.06 -3.00 2.94
N ILE A 186 -5.73 -1.85 2.36
CA ILE A 186 -6.21 -1.45 1.03
C ILE A 186 -5.76 -2.47 -0.02
N TRP A 187 -4.52 -2.95 0.05
CA TRP A 187 -4.00 -3.96 -0.88
C TRP A 187 -4.75 -5.29 -0.78
N ILE A 188 -5.09 -5.73 0.44
CA ILE A 188 -5.86 -6.96 0.67
C ILE A 188 -7.21 -6.93 -0.05
N PHE A 189 -7.84 -5.76 -0.20
CA PHE A 189 -9.08 -5.61 -0.96
C PHE A 189 -8.84 -5.45 -2.46
N LEU A 190 -7.79 -4.70 -2.83
CA LEU A 190 -7.46 -4.42 -4.22
C LEU A 190 -7.03 -5.69 -4.97
N PHE A 191 -6.22 -6.55 -4.34
CA PHE A 191 -5.70 -7.76 -4.98
C PHE A 191 -6.81 -8.72 -5.45
N PRO A 192 -7.75 -9.19 -4.61
CA PRO A 192 -8.82 -10.07 -5.07
C PRO A 192 -9.70 -9.42 -6.14
N LEU A 193 -10.00 -8.13 -5.96
CA LEU A 193 -10.91 -7.39 -6.81
C LEU A 193 -10.40 -7.23 -8.25
N LEU A 194 -9.07 -7.11 -8.43
CA LEU A 194 -8.42 -7.01 -9.74
C LEU A 194 -7.94 -8.37 -10.28
N TYR A 195 -7.40 -9.25 -9.44
CA TYR A 195 -6.68 -10.46 -9.87
C TYR A 195 -7.47 -11.77 -9.74
N LEU A 196 -8.37 -11.91 -8.75
CA LEU A 196 -8.99 -13.21 -8.44
C LEU A 196 -10.44 -13.31 -8.89
N ILE A 197 -11.16 -12.19 -8.88
CA ILE A 197 -12.54 -12.18 -9.34
C ILE A 197 -12.48 -12.00 -10.86
N HIS A 198 -12.88 -13.05 -11.59
CA HIS A 198 -13.08 -13.09 -13.04
C HIS A 198 -14.57 -12.86 -13.36
#